data_AF-A0A496ZV36-F1
#
_entry.id   AF-A0A496ZV36-F1
#
_cell.length_a   1.000
_cell.length_b   1.000
_cell.length_c   1.000
_cell.angle_alpha   90.00
_cell.angle_beta   90.00
_cell.angle_gamma   90.00
#
_symmetry.space_group_name_H-M   'P 1'
#
loop_
_entity.id
_entity.type
_entity.pdbx_description
1 polymer ?
#
loop_
_entity_poly.entity_id
_entity_poly.type
_entity_poly.pdbx_seq_one_letter_code
_entity_poly.pdbx_strand_id
1 'polypeptide(L)'
;MEEDFMNKRQLQKQKTREHILKIAKQEFVEKGFLNTTTNQIALQAGIAHGTLFLHFKNKDNLIVEILDKELELMSSGIQDLVGRSAD
;
A
#
# COMPACT_ATOMS: atom_id res chain seq x y z
N MET A 1 -22.21 -21.07 -2.03
CA MET A 1 -22.57 -20.02 -1.06
C MET A 1 -21.41 -19.64 -0.14
N GLU A 2 -20.64 -20.60 0.40
CA GLU A 2 -19.43 -20.28 1.19
C GLU A 2 -18.29 -19.65 0.36
N GLU A 3 -18.12 -20.09 -0.88
CA GLU A 3 -17.09 -19.61 -1.80
C GLU A 3 -17.21 -18.11 -2.14
N ASP A 4 -18.44 -17.64 -2.43
CA ASP A 4 -18.73 -16.23 -2.68
C ASP A 4 -18.47 -15.34 -1.46
N PHE A 5 -18.74 -15.85 -0.26
CA PHE A 5 -18.51 -15.10 0.98
C PHE A 5 -17.01 -14.97 1.29
N MET A 6 -16.25 -16.06 1.08
CA MET A 6 -14.79 -16.05 1.25
C MET A 6 -14.12 -15.08 0.28
N ASN A 7 -14.59 -15.03 -0.97
CA ASN A 7 -14.08 -14.10 -1.98
C ASN A 7 -14.32 -12.62 -1.57
N LYS A 8 -15.51 -12.28 -1.05
CA LYS A 8 -15.81 -10.93 -0.55
C LYS A 8 -14.91 -10.50 0.60
N ARG A 9 -14.65 -11.41 1.56
CA ARG A 9 -13.78 -11.13 2.70
C ARG A 9 -12.33 -10.89 2.28
N GLN A 10 -11.81 -11.71 1.36
CA GLN A 10 -10.47 -11.55 0.80
C GLN A 10 -10.35 -10.21 0.05
N LEU A 11 -11.33 -9.88 -0.79
CA LEU A 11 -11.38 -8.61 -1.50
C LEU A 11 -11.39 -7.42 -0.53
N GLN A 12 -12.19 -7.49 0.54
CA GLN A 12 -12.21 -6.43 1.55
C GLN A 12 -10.86 -6.29 2.26
N LYS A 13 -10.20 -7.41 2.58
CA LYS A 13 -8.86 -7.41 3.18
C LYS A 13 -7.84 -6.75 2.24
N GLN A 14 -7.90 -7.04 0.94
CA GLN A 14 -7.02 -6.43 -0.05
C GLN A 14 -7.28 -4.92 -0.17
N LYS A 15 -8.54 -4.50 -0.27
CA LYS A 15 -8.92 -3.07 -0.32
C LYS A 15 -8.42 -2.30 0.90
N THR A 16 -8.59 -2.86 2.09
CA THR A 16 -8.07 -2.24 3.32
C THR A 16 -6.55 -2.14 3.28
N ARG A 17 -5.85 -3.18 2.81
CA ARG A 17 -4.38 -3.16 2.65
C ARG A 17 -3.94 -2.03 1.70
N GLU A 18 -4.57 -1.92 0.54
CA GLU A 18 -4.26 -0.89 -0.46
C GLU A 18 -4.53 0.52 0.06
N HIS A 19 -5.64 0.70 0.78
CA HIS A 19 -5.98 1.98 1.42
C HIS A 19 -4.91 2.39 2.46
N ILE A 20 -4.44 1.47 3.29
CA ILE A 20 -3.36 1.74 4.25
C ILE A 20 -2.09 2.19 3.53
N LEU A 21 -1.69 1.53 2.44
CA LEU A 21 -0.49 1.91 1.68
C LEU A 21 -0.61 3.31 1.07
N LYS A 22 -1.80 3.64 0.53
CA LYS A 22 -2.07 4.96 -0.04
C LYS A 22 -1.88 6.06 1.02
N ILE A 23 -2.48 5.89 2.19
CA ILE A 23 -2.40 6.86 3.29
C ILE A 23 -0.96 6.94 3.84
N ALA A 24 -0.30 5.80 4.03
CA ALA A 24 1.09 5.76 4.46
C ALA A 24 2.02 6.49 3.48
N LYS A 25 1.85 6.29 2.17
CA LYS A 25 2.60 7.01 1.13
C LYS A 25 2.40 8.53 1.25
N GLN A 26 1.17 8.98 1.40
CA GLN A 26 0.86 10.41 1.56
C GLN A 26 1.57 10.99 2.80
N GLU A 27 1.42 10.34 3.95
CA GLU A 27 2.06 10.76 5.19
C GLU A 27 3.60 10.79 5.07
N PHE A 28 4.21 9.79 4.43
CA PHE A 28 5.65 9.74 4.22
C PHE A 28 6.15 10.83 3.26
N VAL A 29 5.40 11.14 2.20
CA VAL A 29 5.74 12.21 1.25
C VAL A 29 5.63 13.58 1.91
N GLU A 30 4.58 13.81 2.71
CA GLU A 30 4.31 15.12 3.31
C GLU A 30 5.19 15.42 4.53
N LYS A 31 5.44 14.41 5.37
CA LYS A 31 6.07 14.62 6.69
C LYS A 31 7.45 13.97 6.79
N GLY A 32 7.80 13.09 5.86
CA GLY A 32 9.01 12.28 5.91
C GLY A 32 8.86 11.06 6.81
N PHE A 33 9.58 9.99 6.45
CA PHE A 33 9.48 8.69 7.12
C PHE A 33 9.70 8.75 8.65
N LEU A 34 10.68 9.52 9.11
CA LEU A 34 11.02 9.60 10.55
C LEU A 34 9.93 10.29 11.38
N ASN A 35 9.21 11.26 10.82
CA ASN A 35 8.18 12.03 11.52
C ASN A 35 6.79 11.39 11.47
N THR A 36 6.63 10.29 10.73
CA THR A 36 5.36 9.56 10.63
C THR A 36 5.35 8.36 11.58
N THR A 37 4.24 8.14 12.27
CA THR A 37 4.00 6.98 13.15
C THR A 37 2.88 6.08 12.59
N THR A 38 2.90 4.79 12.93
CA THR A 38 1.82 3.86 12.53
C THR A 38 0.46 4.23 13.14
N ASN A 39 0.45 4.90 14.30
CA ASN A 39 -0.76 5.43 14.92
C ASN A 39 -1.40 6.53 14.06
N GLN A 40 -0.59 7.48 13.58
CA GLN A 40 -1.08 8.53 12.66
C GLN A 40 -1.60 7.94 11.37
N ILE A 41 -0.87 6.98 10.76
CA ILE A 41 -1.32 6.30 9.53
C ILE A 41 -2.68 5.60 9.75
N ALA A 42 -2.83 4.86 10.85
CA ALA A 42 -4.10 4.18 11.16
C ALA A 42 -5.25 5.19 11.36
N LEU A 43 -4.99 6.29 12.08
CA LEU A 43 -5.96 7.36 12.30
C LEU A 43 -6.40 8.00 10.98
N GLN A 44 -5.44 8.38 10.12
CA GLN A 44 -5.73 8.98 8.81
C GLN A 44 -6.42 8.00 7.85
N ALA A 45 -6.13 6.70 7.98
CA ALA A 45 -6.80 5.67 7.22
C ALA A 45 -8.22 5.35 7.73
N GLY A 46 -8.63 5.89 8.90
CA GLY A 46 -9.93 5.63 9.49
C GLY A 46 -10.09 4.20 10.01
N ILE A 47 -9.00 3.57 10.47
CA ILE A 47 -9.00 2.20 10.99
C ILE A 47 -8.50 2.15 12.43
N ALA A 48 -8.86 1.09 13.15
CA ALA A 48 -8.26 0.81 14.45
C ALA A 48 -6.76 0.52 14.28
N HIS A 49 -5.93 0.97 15.24
CA HIS A 49 -4.48 0.76 15.17
C HIS A 49 -4.09 -0.71 15.08
N GLY A 50 -4.78 -1.58 15.82
CA GLY A 50 -4.59 -3.04 15.74
C GLY A 50 -4.88 -3.61 14.33
N THR A 51 -5.80 -3.02 13.58
CA THR A 51 -6.10 -3.44 12.21
C THR A 51 -4.91 -3.24 11.28
N LEU A 52 -4.15 -2.15 11.44
CA LEU A 52 -2.93 -1.91 10.65
C LEU A 52 -1.95 -3.09 10.80
N PHE A 53 -1.77 -3.59 12.02
CA PHE A 53 -0.85 -4.69 12.30
C PHE A 53 -1.33 -6.06 11.79
N LEU A 54 -2.61 -6.22 11.44
CA LEU A 54 -3.09 -7.39 10.70
C LEU A 54 -2.62 -7.40 9.25
N HIS A 55 -2.18 -6.26 8.72
CA HIS A 55 -1.67 -6.10 7.36
C HIS A 55 -0.16 -5.89 7.33
N PHE A 56 0.41 -5.09 8.23
CA PHE A 56 1.81 -4.67 8.20
C PHE A 56 2.46 -4.80 9.57
N LYS A 57 3.57 -5.51 9.65
CA LYS A 57 4.25 -5.78 10.93
C LYS A 57 4.78 -4.51 11.60
N ASN A 58 5.27 -3.55 10.81
CA ASN A 58 5.87 -2.30 11.29
C ASN A 58 5.89 -1.23 10.18
N LYS A 59 6.40 -0.04 10.53
CA LYS A 59 6.56 1.09 9.61
C LYS A 59 7.52 0.80 8.44
N ASP A 60 8.57 0.02 8.71
CA ASP A 60 9.58 -0.33 7.71
C ASP A 60 8.97 -1.19 6.58
N ASN A 61 8.09 -2.14 6.93
CA ASN A 61 7.39 -2.96 5.95
C ASN A 61 6.40 -2.15 5.10
N LEU A 62 5.80 -1.08 5.65
CA LEU A 62 4.99 -0.16 4.85
C LEU A 62 5.83 0.54 3.79
N ILE A 63 6.97 1.13 4.17
CA ILE A 63 7.79 1.87 3.20
C ILE A 63 8.41 0.94 2.15
N VAL A 64 8.87 -0.26 2.53
CA VAL A 64 9.41 -1.24 1.58
C VAL A 64 8.36 -1.60 0.54
N GLU A 65 7.14 -1.96 0.95
CA GLU A 65 6.08 -2.32 0.00
C GLU A 65 5.62 -1.16 -0.86
N ILE A 66 5.65 0.08 -0.35
CA ILE A 66 5.41 1.26 -1.17
C ILE A 66 6.51 1.39 -2.22
N LEU A 67 7.78 1.32 -1.84
CA LEU A 67 8.90 1.44 -2.77
C LEU A 67 8.89 0.34 -3.83
N ASP A 68 8.62 -0.90 -3.46
CA ASP A 68 8.52 -2.02 -4.41
C ASP A 68 7.45 -1.75 -5.47
N LYS A 69 6.26 -1.27 -5.06
CA LYS A 69 5.18 -0.90 -5.99
C LYS A 69 5.55 0.26 -6.91
N GLU A 70 6.20 1.29 -6.38
CA GLU A 70 6.63 2.43 -7.19
C GLU A 70 7.73 2.02 -8.20
N LEU A 71 8.67 1.17 -7.78
CA LEU A 71 9.70 0.62 -8.66
C LEU A 71 9.10 -0.24 -9.78
N GLU A 72 8.09 -1.06 -9.47
CA GLU A 72 7.38 -1.86 -10.47
C GLU A 72 6.65 -0.98 -11.49
N LEU A 73 5.97 0.08 -11.03
CA LEU A 73 5.30 1.05 -11.91
C LEU A 73 6.30 1.80 -12.80
N MET A 74 7.44 2.22 -12.26
CA MET A 74 8.50 2.87 -13.04
C MET A 74 9.11 1.92 -14.07
N SER A 75 9.40 0.68 -13.68
CA SER A 75 9.95 -0.36 -14.55
C SER A 75 9.01 -0.64 -15.72
N SER A 76 7.72 -0.83 -15.43
CA SER A 76 6.68 -1.04 -16.44
C SER A 76 6.58 0.15 -17.42
N GLY A 77 6.57 1.38 -16.88
CA GLY A 77 6.56 2.59 -17.72
C GLY A 77 7.80 2.72 -18.62
N ILE A 78 8.98 2.33 -18.14
CA ILE A 78 10.21 2.31 -18.95
C ILE A 78 10.11 1.26 -20.05
N GLN A 79 9.61 0.06 -19.74
CA GLN A 79 9.42 -1.02 -20.72
C GLN A 79 8.46 -0.60 -21.84
N ASP A 80 7.36 0.07 -21.51
CA ASP A 80 6.41 0.59 -22.50
C ASP A 80 7.05 1.63 -23.43
N LEU A 81 7.89 2.52 -22.90
CA LEU A 81 8.58 3.54 -23.69
C LEU A 81 9.64 2.92 -24.63
N VAL A 82 10.40 1.94 -24.14
CA VAL A 82 11.40 1.23 -24.94
C VAL A 82 10.73 0.32 -25.97
N GLY A 83 9.64 -0.36 -25.62
CA GLY A 83 8.88 -1.21 -26.55
C GLY A 83 8.29 -0.42 -27.71
N ARG A 84 7.79 0.80 -27.46
CA ARG A 84 7.24 1.70 -28.49
C ARG A 84 8.28 2.28 -29.47
N SER A 85 9.58 2.15 -29.19
CA SER A 85 10.63 2.60 -30.10
C SER A 85 11.16 1.50 -31.02
N ALA A 86 10.63 0.27 -30.89
CA ALA A 86 10.97 -0.87 -31.74
C ALA A 86 9.93 -1.14 -32.87
N ASP A 87 8.86 -0.36 -32.93
CA ASP A 87 7.87 -0.28 -34.02
C ASP A 87 8.05 1.02 -34.81
#